data_AF-A0A436DLL3-F1
#
_entry.id   AF-A0A436DLL3-F1
#
_cell.length_a   1.000
_cell.length_b   1.000
_cell.length_c   1.000
_cell.angle_alpha   90.00
_cell.angle_beta   90.00
_cell.angle_gamma   90.00
#
_symmetry.space_group_name_H-M   'P 1'
#
loop_
_entity.id
_entity.type
_entity.pdbx_description
1 polymer ?
#
loop_
_entity_poly.entity_id
_entity_poly.type
_entity_poly.pdbx_seq_one_letter_code
_entity_poly.pdbx_strand_id
1 'polypeptide(L)'
;LYANIGRSRRVFYGGGEMPGHWDPWGFTSPGGAHAMMFRRHMELYGTTTRQLAEVSVAFRSHAQLNPGAVMKEAMTIDDHENSRPIVAPLRLFDYCLINDGAVCLILTTSERAADLAKPPVRISGFSG
;
A
#
# COMPACT_ATOMS: atom_id res chain seq x y z
N LEU A 1 6.96 -6.36 6.76
CA LEU A 1 6.33 -5.31 7.60
C LEU A 1 6.76 -3.95 7.07
N TYR A 2 5.97 -3.33 6.19
CA TYR A 2 6.21 -1.97 5.72
C TYR A 2 5.35 -1.04 6.57
N ALA A 3 5.94 -0.55 7.66
CA ALA A 3 5.36 0.44 8.54
C ALA A 3 6.52 1.21 9.17
N ASN A 4 6.24 2.38 9.76
CA ASN A 4 7.16 3.22 10.56
C ASN A 4 8.02 2.45 11.59
N ILE A 5 7.67 1.20 11.87
CA ILE A 5 8.46 0.22 12.60
C ILE A 5 9.89 0.02 12.05
N GLY A 6 10.17 0.21 10.75
CA GLY A 6 11.52 -0.02 10.20
C GLY A 6 12.60 0.81 10.88
N ARG A 7 12.40 2.13 10.99
CA ARG A 7 13.33 3.05 11.67
C ARG A 7 13.36 2.80 13.18
N SER A 8 12.21 2.62 13.82
CA SER A 8 12.11 2.37 15.27
C SER A 8 12.68 1.02 15.70
N ARG A 9 12.71 0.03 14.80
CA ARG A 9 13.34 -1.28 15.02
C ARG A 9 14.74 -1.38 14.43
N ARG A 10 15.34 -0.26 13.97
CA ARG A 10 16.67 -0.24 13.32
C ARG A 10 16.82 -1.25 12.17
N VAL A 11 15.70 -1.59 11.52
CA VAL A 11 15.69 -2.49 10.37
C VAL A 11 16.11 -1.66 9.16
N PHE A 12 17.39 -1.78 8.80
CA PHE A 12 17.91 -1.25 7.54
C PHE A 12 17.44 -2.14 6.38
N TYR A 13 17.26 -1.53 5.21
CA TYR A 13 17.05 -2.28 3.97
C TYR A 13 18.25 -3.20 3.74
N GLY A 14 18.06 -4.53 3.79
CA GLY A 14 19.15 -5.50 3.74
C GLY A 14 20.04 -5.57 4.99
N GLY A 15 19.59 -5.03 6.13
CA GLY A 15 20.27 -5.10 7.42
C GLY A 15 20.05 -6.43 8.16
N GLY A 16 21.03 -6.86 8.95
CA GLY A 16 21.05 -8.20 9.56
C GLY A 16 20.10 -8.45 10.74
N GLU A 17 19.33 -7.45 11.20
CA GLU A 17 18.55 -7.61 12.45
C GLU A 17 17.20 -8.33 12.28
N MET A 18 16.73 -8.59 11.06
CA MET A 18 15.66 -9.56 10.76
C MET A 18 15.71 -9.92 9.27
N PRO A 19 16.60 -10.82 8.81
CA PRO A 19 16.61 -11.19 7.41
C PRO A 19 15.27 -11.87 7.10
N GLY A 20 14.45 -11.23 6.28
CA GLY A 20 13.32 -11.91 5.67
C GLY A 20 13.83 -13.18 5.00
N HIS A 21 13.03 -14.25 4.96
CA HIS A 21 13.39 -15.49 4.26
C HIS A 21 13.89 -15.23 2.80
N TRP A 22 13.48 -14.11 2.22
CA TRP A 22 13.76 -13.67 0.87
C TRP A 22 15.01 -12.77 0.73
N ASP A 23 15.59 -12.31 1.82
CA ASP A 23 16.70 -11.35 1.83
C ASP A 23 18.00 -11.90 1.20
N PRO A 24 18.38 -13.18 1.39
CA PRO A 24 19.53 -13.76 0.67
C PRO A 24 19.41 -13.68 -0.86
N TRP A 25 18.17 -13.56 -1.37
CA TRP A 25 17.86 -13.46 -2.80
C TRP A 25 17.67 -12.02 -3.28
N GLY A 26 18.08 -11.04 -2.47
CA GLY A 26 18.04 -9.62 -2.85
C GLY A 26 16.64 -8.99 -2.78
N PHE A 27 15.64 -9.70 -2.25
CA PHE A 27 14.29 -9.16 -2.02
C PHE A 27 14.21 -8.41 -0.69
N THR A 28 15.11 -7.44 -0.50
CA THR A 28 15.20 -6.57 0.67
C THR A 28 14.06 -5.53 0.75
N SER A 29 13.10 -5.66 -0.16
CA SER A 29 12.10 -4.69 -0.56
C SER A 29 10.75 -5.37 -0.72
N PRO A 30 9.64 -4.82 -0.20
CA PRO A 30 8.31 -5.32 -0.57
C PRO A 30 8.11 -5.33 -2.09
N GLY A 31 8.73 -4.38 -2.81
CA GLY A 31 8.66 -4.32 -4.26
C GLY A 31 9.22 -5.56 -4.97
N GLY A 32 10.25 -6.22 -4.42
CA GLY A 32 10.86 -7.40 -5.01
C GLY A 32 9.89 -8.59 -5.08
N ALA A 33 9.28 -8.92 -3.94
CA ALA A 33 8.30 -9.99 -3.87
C ALA A 33 7.04 -9.70 -4.70
N HIS A 34 6.49 -8.49 -4.61
CA HIS A 34 5.29 -8.14 -5.38
C HIS A 34 5.52 -8.08 -6.89
N ALA A 35 6.71 -7.66 -7.34
CA ALA A 35 7.05 -7.68 -8.77
C ALA A 35 7.07 -9.12 -9.31
N MET A 36 7.61 -10.07 -8.54
CA MET A 36 7.58 -11.50 -8.91
C MET A 36 6.15 -12.06 -8.93
N MET A 37 5.33 -11.74 -7.93
CA MET A 37 3.92 -12.13 -7.89
C MET A 37 3.15 -11.56 -9.08
N PHE A 38 3.33 -10.27 -9.38
CA PHE A 38 2.66 -9.63 -10.50
C PHE A 38 3.13 -10.20 -11.83
N ARG A 39 4.43 -10.41 -12.02
CA ARG A 39 4.98 -11.08 -13.22
C ARG A 39 4.36 -12.46 -13.42
N ARG A 40 4.24 -13.25 -12.35
CA ARG A 40 3.58 -14.57 -12.41
C ARG A 40 2.10 -14.44 -12.81
N HIS A 41 1.40 -13.44 -12.31
CA HIS A 41 0.02 -13.15 -12.69
C HIS A 41 -0.09 -12.75 -14.17
N MET A 42 0.85 -11.95 -14.69
CA MET A 42 0.92 -11.61 -16.11
C MET A 42 1.11 -12.86 -16.98
N GLU A 43 2.01 -13.77 -16.59
CA GLU A 43 2.26 -15.03 -17.31
C GLU A 43 1.06 -15.97 -17.31
N LEU A 44 0.35 -16.08 -16.18
CA LEU A 44 -0.77 -16.99 -16.03
C LEU A 44 -2.07 -16.48 -16.67
N TYR A 45 -2.30 -15.17 -16.60
CA TYR A 45 -3.61 -14.57 -16.90
C TYR A 45 -3.56 -13.48 -17.97
N GLY A 46 -2.38 -13.18 -18.52
CA GLY A 46 -2.21 -12.15 -19.55
C GLY A 46 -2.41 -10.72 -19.04
N THR A 47 -2.35 -10.50 -17.71
CA THR A 47 -2.51 -9.16 -17.14
C THR A 47 -1.40 -8.22 -17.61
N THR A 48 -1.71 -6.95 -17.76
CA THR A 48 -0.79 -5.92 -18.27
C THR A 48 -0.55 -4.82 -17.25
N THR A 49 0.55 -4.08 -17.41
CA THR A 49 0.83 -2.87 -16.60
C THR A 49 -0.28 -1.83 -16.76
N ARG A 50 -0.83 -1.68 -17.96
CA ARG A 50 -1.98 -0.78 -18.22
C ARG A 50 -3.22 -1.16 -17.42
N GLN A 51 -3.49 -2.45 -17.23
CA GLN A 51 -4.61 -2.90 -16.38
C GLN A 51 -4.35 -2.64 -14.90
N LEU A 52 -3.09 -2.75 -14.45
CA LEU A 52 -2.73 -2.36 -13.09
C LEU A 52 -2.85 -0.83 -12.89
N ALA A 53 -2.50 -0.05 -13.90
CA ALA A 53 -2.58 1.42 -13.90
C ALA A 53 -3.99 1.93 -13.57
N GLU A 54 -5.04 1.23 -14.00
CA GLU A 54 -6.44 1.57 -13.68
C GLU A 54 -6.67 1.67 -12.16
N VAL A 55 -6.03 0.81 -11.37
CA VAL A 55 -6.11 0.85 -9.90
C VAL A 55 -5.48 2.14 -9.36
N SER A 56 -4.29 2.48 -9.85
CA SER A 56 -3.57 3.67 -9.40
C SER A 56 -4.28 4.97 -9.82
N VAL A 57 -4.86 5.01 -11.02
CA VAL A 57 -5.69 6.13 -11.49
C VAL A 57 -6.97 6.26 -10.65
N ALA A 58 -7.65 5.16 -10.36
CA ALA A 58 -8.85 5.17 -9.51
C ALA A 58 -8.52 5.61 -8.07
N PHE A 59 -7.40 5.19 -7.50
CA PHE A 59 -6.97 5.70 -6.19
C PHE A 59 -6.60 7.17 -6.24
N ARG A 60 -5.98 7.62 -7.34
CA ARG A 60 -5.69 9.04 -7.51
C ARG A 60 -6.96 9.88 -7.59
N SER A 61 -7.97 9.45 -8.34
CA SER A 61 -9.23 10.21 -8.48
C SER A 61 -9.93 10.37 -7.13
N HIS A 62 -9.99 9.31 -6.31
CA HIS A 62 -10.52 9.40 -4.94
C HIS A 62 -9.67 10.33 -4.04
N ALA A 63 -8.35 10.32 -4.20
CA ALA A 63 -7.47 11.23 -3.45
C ALA A 63 -7.75 12.72 -3.78
N GLN A 64 -8.16 13.05 -5.00
CA GLN A 64 -8.53 14.44 -5.35
C GLN A 64 -9.72 14.95 -4.53
N LEU A 65 -10.67 14.05 -4.23
CA LEU A 65 -11.86 14.33 -3.44
C LEU A 65 -11.58 14.45 -1.94
N ASN A 66 -10.41 13.99 -1.48
CA ASN A 66 -10.02 14.05 -0.08
C ASN A 66 -9.13 15.29 0.21
N PRO A 67 -9.58 16.25 1.04
CA PRO A 67 -8.76 17.40 1.44
C PRO A 67 -7.45 17.00 2.15
N GLY A 68 -7.44 15.86 2.87
CA GLY A 68 -6.27 15.37 3.61
C GLY A 68 -5.32 14.47 2.82
N ALA A 69 -5.55 14.24 1.53
CA ALA A 69 -4.66 13.42 0.72
C ALA A 69 -3.33 14.15 0.42
N VAL A 70 -2.21 13.42 0.53
CA VAL A 70 -0.85 13.95 0.33
C VAL A 70 -0.56 14.27 -1.14
N MET A 71 -1.03 13.45 -2.08
CA MET A 71 -0.82 13.65 -3.52
C MET A 71 -2.16 13.64 -4.25
N LYS A 72 -2.49 14.78 -4.85
CA LYS A 72 -3.81 15.07 -5.44
C LYS A 72 -3.76 15.44 -6.92
N GLU A 73 -2.57 15.57 -7.48
CA GLU A 73 -2.42 15.86 -8.91
C GLU A 73 -3.05 14.75 -9.74
N ALA A 74 -3.86 15.12 -10.75
CA ALA A 74 -4.49 14.12 -11.62
C ALA A 74 -3.42 13.26 -12.29
N MET A 75 -3.75 12.01 -12.60
CA MET A 75 -2.85 11.09 -13.28
C MET A 75 -3.64 10.25 -14.27
N THR A 76 -3.10 10.08 -15.46
CA THR A 76 -3.66 9.22 -16.51
C THR A 76 -2.95 7.86 -16.54
N ILE A 77 -3.51 6.91 -17.29
CA ILE A 77 -2.85 5.62 -17.55
C ILE A 77 -1.53 5.83 -18.29
N ASP A 78 -1.45 6.81 -19.19
CA ASP A 78 -0.21 7.06 -19.94
C ASP A 78 0.86 7.70 -19.03
N ASP A 79 0.47 8.53 -18.06
CA ASP A 79 1.41 8.99 -17.01
C ASP A 79 1.98 7.81 -16.21
N HIS A 80 1.13 6.81 -15.91
CA HIS A 80 1.56 5.56 -15.29
C HIS A 80 2.58 4.81 -16.15
N GLU A 81 2.24 4.54 -17.41
CA GLU A 81 3.11 3.78 -18.33
C GLU A 81 4.41 4.51 -18.66
N ASN A 82 4.42 5.85 -18.59
CA ASN A 82 5.62 6.65 -18.80
C ASN A 82 6.44 6.86 -17.52
N SER A 83 5.90 6.50 -16.35
CA SER A 83 6.64 6.61 -15.08
C SER A 83 7.81 5.64 -15.02
N ARG A 84 8.85 5.97 -14.24
CA ARG A 84 10.05 5.13 -14.16
C ARG A 84 9.74 3.75 -13.56
N PRO A 85 10.33 2.66 -14.06
CA PRO A 85 10.30 1.38 -13.37
C PRO A 85 11.02 1.48 -12.02
N ILE A 86 10.49 0.84 -10.98
CA ILE A 86 11.15 0.70 -9.67
C ILE A 86 11.71 -0.71 -9.53
N VAL A 87 10.86 -1.71 -9.70
CA VAL A 87 11.21 -3.12 -9.82
C VAL A 87 10.33 -3.69 -10.92
N ALA A 88 10.89 -3.86 -12.12
CA ALA A 88 10.11 -4.30 -13.26
C ALA A 88 9.36 -5.62 -12.95
N PRO A 89 8.06 -5.73 -13.30
CA PRO A 89 7.28 -4.81 -14.14
C PRO A 89 6.58 -3.64 -13.41
N LEU A 90 6.76 -3.49 -12.10
CA LEU A 90 6.15 -2.41 -11.31
C LEU A 90 6.86 -1.06 -11.52
N ARG A 91 6.07 -0.01 -11.65
CA ARG A 91 6.48 1.37 -11.94
C ARG A 91 6.23 2.27 -10.75
N LEU A 92 6.73 3.51 -10.80
CA LEU A 92 6.69 4.45 -9.68
C LEU A 92 5.29 4.58 -9.04
N PHE A 93 4.26 4.65 -9.88
CA PHE A 93 2.88 4.85 -9.43
C PHE A 93 2.15 3.56 -9.01
N ASP A 94 2.84 2.42 -8.98
CA ASP A 94 2.37 1.19 -8.31
C ASP A 94 2.71 1.17 -6.81
N TYR A 95 3.53 2.11 -6.34
CA TYR A 95 3.98 2.18 -4.95
C TYR A 95 3.20 3.24 -4.17
N CYS A 96 2.91 2.90 -2.91
CA CYS A 96 2.39 3.88 -1.97
C CYS A 96 3.45 4.96 -1.64
N LEU A 97 2.98 6.12 -1.20
CA LEU A 97 3.82 7.21 -0.77
C LEU A 97 4.43 6.91 0.60
N ILE A 98 5.60 7.49 0.84
CA ILE A 98 6.17 7.59 2.19
C ILE A 98 5.63 8.89 2.79
N ASN A 99 4.89 8.79 3.90
CA ASN A 99 4.33 9.94 4.59
C ASN A 99 4.31 9.73 6.10
N ASP A 100 4.42 10.83 6.85
CA ASP A 100 4.22 10.85 8.30
C ASP A 100 2.76 11.19 8.62
N GLY A 101 2.13 10.43 9.50
CA GLY A 101 0.73 10.64 9.89
C GLY A 101 0.28 9.72 11.02
N ALA A 102 -0.87 10.04 11.63
CA ALA A 102 -1.47 9.24 12.70
C ALA A 102 -2.99 9.14 12.53
N VAL A 103 -3.54 7.98 12.85
CA VAL A 103 -4.99 7.70 12.87
C VAL A 103 -5.31 7.01 14.21
N CYS A 104 -6.43 7.39 14.84
CA CYS A 104 -6.90 6.80 16.08
C CYS A 104 -8.31 6.23 15.89
N LEU A 105 -8.53 5.00 16.35
CA LEU A 105 -9.83 4.36 16.42
C LEU A 105 -10.19 4.14 17.90
N ILE A 106 -11.35 4.63 18.33
CA ILE A 106 -11.87 4.39 19.68
C ILE A 106 -12.83 3.21 19.59
N LEU A 107 -12.46 2.12 20.26
CA LEU A 107 -13.20 0.85 20.27
C LEU A 107 -13.79 0.64 21.66
N THR A 108 -15.07 0.27 21.72
CA THR A 108 -15.78 -0.02 22.96
C THR A 108 -16.89 -1.03 22.71
N THR A 109 -17.58 -1.45 23.76
CA THR A 109 -18.72 -2.38 23.62
C THR A 109 -19.91 -1.69 22.96
N SER A 110 -20.85 -2.45 22.40
CA SER A 110 -22.02 -1.86 21.74
C SER A 110 -22.91 -1.10 22.72
N GLU A 111 -23.00 -1.57 23.96
CA GLU A 111 -23.76 -0.95 25.05
C GLU A 111 -23.15 0.41 25.40
N ARG A 112 -21.82 0.48 25.54
CA ARG A 112 -21.11 1.73 25.80
C ARG A 112 -21.05 2.63 24.57
N ALA A 113 -21.23 2.13 23.36
CA ALA A 113 -21.25 2.98 22.19
C ALA A 113 -22.61 3.70 22.01
N ALA A 114 -23.68 3.18 22.62
CA ALA A 114 -25.04 3.71 22.50
C ALA A 114 -25.25 5.07 23.17
N ASP A 115 -24.45 5.42 24.18
CA ASP A 115 -24.51 6.70 24.89
C ASP A 115 -23.48 7.74 24.40
N LEU A 116 -22.68 7.42 23.36
CA LEU A 116 -21.65 8.30 22.83
C LEU A 116 -22.19 9.28 21.78
N ALA A 117 -21.44 10.37 21.58
CA ALA A 117 -21.85 11.51 20.75
C ALA A 117 -22.00 11.20 19.24
N LYS A 118 -21.47 10.08 18.75
CA LYS A 118 -21.48 9.72 17.32
C LYS A 118 -22.25 8.40 17.13
N PRO A 119 -23.02 8.26 16.02
CA PRO A 119 -23.62 7.00 15.68
C PRO A 119 -22.56 5.89 15.61
N PRO A 120 -22.74 4.77 16.34
CA PRO A 120 -21.73 3.72 16.39
C PRO A 120 -21.65 2.93 15.08
N VAL A 121 -20.42 2.57 14.68
CA VAL A 121 -20.14 1.65 13.57
C VAL A 121 -19.84 0.27 14.14
N ARG A 122 -20.67 -0.73 13.82
CA ARG A 122 -20.51 -2.10 14.33
C ARG A 122 -19.51 -2.89 13.50
N ILE A 123 -18.59 -3.58 14.18
CA ILE A 123 -17.67 -4.54 13.56
C ILE A 123 -18.45 -5.85 13.33
N SER A 124 -18.80 -6.16 12.08
CA SER A 124 -19.61 -7.33 11.73
C SER A 124 -18.81 -8.63 11.62
N GLY A 125 -17.49 -8.55 11.52
CA GLY A 125 -16.63 -9.73 11.42
C GLY A 125 -15.16 -9.37 11.49
N PHE A 126 -14.36 -10.32 11.97
CA PHE A 126 -12.90 -10.28 11.99
C PHE A 126 -12.39 -11.72 11.80
N SER A 127 -11.32 -11.88 11.01
CA SER A 127 -10.58 -13.14 10.92
C SER A 127 -9.16 -12.88 11.35
N GLY A 128 -8.68 -13.70 12.28
CA GLY A 128 -7.27 -13.79 12.67
C GLY A 128 -6.51 -14.80 11.82
#